data_AF-A0A9X2X5I5-F1
#
_entry.id   AF-A0A9X2X5I5-F1
#
_cell.length_a   1.000
_cell.length_b   1.000
_cell.length_c   1.000
_cell.angle_alpha   90.00
_cell.angle_beta   90.00
_cell.angle_gamma   90.00
#
_symmetry.space_group_name_H-M   'P 1'
#
loop_
_entity.id
_entity.type
_entity.pdbx_description
1 polymer ?
#
loop_
_entity_poly.entity_id
_entity_poly.type
_entity_poly.pdbx_seq_one_letter_code
_entity_poly.pdbx_strand_id
1 'polypeptide(L)' 'MRKIGQFILWVLLAPGDWVSDRLGVTTDQNRDLVRMLINSLFWIMIAVIGLAIWTSGMPIFQ' A
#
# COMPACT_ATOMS: atom_id res chain seq x y z
N MET A 1 -11.09 20.34 1.61
CA MET A 1 -10.95 19.32 0.54
C MET A 1 -9.50 19.08 0.12
N ARG A 2 -8.69 20.12 -0.18
CA ARG A 2 -7.28 19.98 -0.59
C ARG A 2 -6.39 19.18 0.39
N LYS A 3 -6.58 19.39 1.71
CA LYS A 3 -5.84 18.69 2.77
C LYS A 3 -6.16 17.19 2.88
N ILE A 4 -7.41 16.80 2.59
CA ILE A 4 -7.86 15.40 2.70
C ILE A 4 -7.25 14.58 1.56
N GLY A 5 -7.26 15.10 0.34
CA GLY A 5 -6.61 14.43 -0.80
C GLY A 5 -5.10 14.25 -0.59
N GLN A 6 -4.41 15.28 -0.09
CA GLN A 6 -2.99 15.17 0.26
C GLN A 6 -2.74 14.13 1.35
N PHE A 7 -3.60 14.07 2.37
CA PHE A 7 -3.48 13.08 3.43
C PHE A 7 -3.67 11.65 2.92
N ILE A 8 -4.68 11.41 2.08
CA ILE A 8 -4.93 10.10 1.47
C ILE A 8 -3.75 9.66 0.60
N LEU A 9 -3.23 10.56 -0.24
CA LEU A 9 -2.05 10.28 -1.06
C LEU A 9 -0.82 9.98 -0.19
N TRP A 10 -0.63 10.73 0.89
CA TRP A 10 0.48 10.47 1.81
C TRP A 10 0.38 9.09 2.45
N VAL A 11 -0.81 8.71 2.94
CA VAL A 11 -1.04 7.36 3.49
C VAL A 11 -0.79 6.29 2.44
N LEU A 12 -1.25 6.48 1.20
CA LEU A 12 -1.04 5.52 0.12
C LEU A 12 0.43 5.34 -0.26
N LEU A 13 1.26 6.36 -0.09
CA LEU A 13 2.67 6.34 -0.48
C LEU A 13 3.63 5.99 0.66
N ALA A 14 3.21 6.18 1.91
CA ALA A 14 4.02 5.98 3.11
C ALA A 14 4.62 4.55 3.27
N PRO A 15 3.94 3.45 2.91
CA PRO A 15 4.50 2.11 3.08
C PRO A 15 5.77 1.89 2.26
N GLY A 16 5.78 2.33 1.00
CA GLY A 16 6.91 2.22 0.10
C GLY A 16 8.08 3.07 0.56
N ASP A 17 7.83 4.28 1.05
CA ASP A 17 8.86 5.14 1.63
C ASP A 17 9.54 4.49 2.84
N TRP A 18 8.74 3.97 3.78
CA TRP A 18 9.25 3.36 5.00
C TRP A 18 10.11 2.10 4.73
N VAL A 19 9.66 1.24 3.83
CA VAL A 19 10.39 0.01 3.49
C VAL A 19 11.65 0.33 2.68
N SER A 20 11.58 1.26 1.72
CA SER A 20 12.79 1.67 0.98
C SER A 20 13.85 2.29 1.88
N ASP A 21 13.45 3.04 2.90
CA ASP A 21 14.36 3.59 3.92
C ASP A 21 14.98 2.50 4.78
N ARG A 22 14.18 1.50 5.19
CA ARG A 22 14.64 0.33 5.96
C ARG A 22 15.60 -0.55 5.17
N LEU A 23 15.36 -0.70 3.87
CA LEU A 23 16.20 -1.50 2.97
C LEU A 23 17.49 -0.77 2.55
N GLY A 24 17.63 0.52 2.90
CA GLY A 24 18.81 1.31 2.54
C GLY A 24 18.96 1.53 1.04
N VAL A 25 17.87 1.44 0.27
CA VAL A 25 17.89 1.59 -1.19
C VAL A 25 18.17 3.05 -1.52
N THR A 26 19.32 3.31 -2.13
CA THR A 26 19.72 4.67 -2.51
C THR A 26 19.04 5.11 -3.80
N THR A 27 19.00 6.42 -4.05
CA THR A 27 18.32 6.99 -5.24
C THR A 27 18.89 6.43 -6.55
N ASP A 28 20.19 6.16 -6.61
CA ASP A 28 20.86 5.51 -7.75
C ASP A 28 20.43 4.05 -7.98
N GLN A 29 19.85 3.39 -6.97
CA GLN A 29 19.40 2.00 -7.02
C GLN A 29 17.92 1.86 -7.37
N ASN A 30 17.34 2.82 -8.11
CA ASN A 30 15.92 2.83 -8.48
C ASN A 30 14.97 2.84 -7.28
N ARG A 31 15.28 3.62 -6.24
CA ARG A 31 14.45 3.77 -5.04
C ARG A 31 12.98 4.03 -5.36
N ASP A 32 12.69 4.81 -6.40
CA ASP A 32 11.31 5.13 -6.79
C ASP A 32 10.55 3.92 -7.37
N LEU A 33 11.23 3.04 -8.11
CA LEU A 33 10.63 1.77 -8.57
C LEU A 33 10.33 0.85 -7.38
N VAL A 34 11.26 0.77 -6.42
CA VAL A 34 11.10 -0.05 -5.22
C VAL A 34 9.93 0.47 -4.38
N ARG A 35 9.82 1.79 -4.18
CA ARG A 35 8.69 2.43 -3.50
C ARG A 35 7.37 2.12 -4.20
N MET A 36 7.32 2.22 -5.53
CA MET A 36 6.12 1.93 -6.31
C MET A 36 5.71 0.45 -6.18
N LEU A 37 6.69 -0.46 -6.25
CA LEU A 37 6.49 -1.89 -6.06
C LEU A 37 5.91 -2.19 -4.67
N ILE A 38 6.54 -1.68 -3.61
CA ILE A 38 6.10 -1.95 -2.24
C ILE A 38 4.71 -1.35 -1.99
N ASN A 39 4.46 -0.12 -2.46
CA ASN A 39 3.14 0.50 -2.35
C ASN A 39 2.06 -0.36 -3.02
N SER A 40 2.28 -0.79 -4.26
CA SER A 40 1.31 -1.62 -4.97
C SER A 40 1.09 -2.98 -4.28
N LEU A 41 2.15 -3.68 -3.88
CA LEU A 41 2.05 -4.96 -3.18
C LEU A 41 1.32 -4.84 -1.84
N PHE A 42 1.63 -3.82 -1.06
CA PHE A 42 1.00 -3.59 0.24
C PHE A 42 -0.51 -3.34 0.11
N TRP A 43 -0.91 -2.45 -0.80
CA TRP A 43 -2.33 -2.13 -0.98
C TRP A 43 -3.12 -3.25 -1.66
N ILE A 44 -2.52 -4.00 -2.58
CA ILE A 44 -3.14 -5.20 -3.15
C ILE A 44 -3.37 -6.24 -2.05
N MET A 45 -2.37 -6.48 -1.18
CA MET A 45 -2.52 -7.41 -0.07
C MET A 45 -3.66 -7.00 0.88
N ILE A 46 -3.73 -5.71 1.25
CA ILE A 46 -4.83 -5.18 2.07
C ILE A 46 -6.18 -5.39 1.36
N ALA A 47 -6.28 -5.10 0.07
CA ALA A 47 -7.50 -5.27 -0.69
C ALA A 47 -7.94 -6.74 -0.75
N VAL A 48 -7.01 -7.66 -1.01
CA VAL A 48 -7.30 -9.11 -1.05
C VAL A 48 -7.76 -9.62 0.31
N ILE A 49 -7.07 -9.25 1.40
CA ILE A 49 -7.46 -9.65 2.76
C ILE A 49 -8.82 -9.06 3.12
N GLY A 50 -9.04 -7.77 2.84
CA GLY A 50 -10.31 -7.10 3.10
C GLY A 50 -11.46 -7.75 2.34
N LEU A 51 -11.25 -8.08 1.07
CA LEU A 51 -12.24 -8.81 0.26
C LEU A 51 -12.49 -10.20 0.81
N ALA A 52 -11.45 -10.95 1.20
CA ALA A 52 -11.61 -12.29 1.77
C ALA A 52 -12.46 -12.26 3.06
N ILE A 53 -12.15 -11.36 3.99
CA ILE A 53 -12.91 -11.16 5.23
C ILE A 53 -14.34 -10.72 4.93
N TRP A 54 -14.52 -9.81 3.96
CA TRP A 54 -15.85 -9.36 3.56
C TRP A 54 -16.68 -10.51 2.97
N THR A 55 -16.08 -11.32 2.09
CA THR A 55 -16.76 -12.46 1.46
C THR A 55 -17.11 -13.55 2.45
N SER A 56 -16.28 -13.83 3.45
CA SER A 56 -16.60 -14.85 4.47
C SER A 56 -17.76 -14.44 5.39
N GLY A 57 -18.09 -13.15 5.46
CA GLY A 57 -19.25 -12.66 6.19
C GLY A 57 -20.55 -12.64 5.38
N MET A 58 -20.53 -12.93 4.08
CA MET A 58 -21.76 -12.91 3.28
C MET A 58 -22.60 -14.18 3.49
N PRO A 59 -23.93 -14.07 3.58
CA PRO A 59 -24.82 -15.20 3.83
C PRO A 59 -24.87 -16.25 2.71
N ILE A 60 -24.33 -15.96 1.52
CA ILE A 60 -24.18 -16.93 0.42
C ILE A 60 -23.05 -17.94 0.71
N PHE A 61 -22.09 -17.59 1.58
CA PHE A 61 -20.89 -18.38 1.86
C PHE A 61 -20.81 -18.89 3.31
N GLN A 62 -21.88 -18.73 4.11
CA GLN A 62 -22.06 -19.36 5.42
C GLN A 62 -22.80 -20.69 5.27
#